data_AF-A0A2E7RKY2-F1
#
_entry.id   AF-A0A2E7RKY2-F1
#
_cell.length_a   1.000
_cell.length_b   1.000
_cell.length_c   1.000
_cell.angle_alpha   90.00
_cell.angle_beta   90.00
_cell.angle_gamma   90.00
#
_symmetry.space_group_name_H-M   'P 1'
#
loop_
_entity.id
_entity.type
_entity.pdbx_description
1 polymer ?
#
loop_
_entity_poly.entity_id
_entity_poly.type
_entity_poly.pdbx_seq_one_letter_code
_entity_poly.pdbx_strand_id
1 'polypeptide(L)' 'MINALSPDRMTATERLDEVADILAAGILRQRNQETANKYNDLRDISLDFTAGQSVHGHDINDHGEST' A
#
# COMPACT_ATOMS: atom_id res chain seq x y z
N MET A 1 20.78 7.19 26.90
CA MET A 1 19.75 8.22 27.13
C MET A 1 20.41 9.56 26.84
N ILE A 2 20.08 10.22 25.73
CA ILE A 2 20.67 11.50 25.39
C ILE A 2 19.89 12.53 26.22
N ASN A 3 20.54 13.16 27.18
CA ASN A 3 19.95 14.31 27.86
C ASN A 3 19.82 15.42 26.81
N ALA A 4 18.61 15.64 26.29
CA ALA A 4 18.35 16.74 25.38
C ALA A 4 18.67 18.04 26.12
N LEU A 5 19.77 18.68 25.75
CA LEU A 5 20.07 20.04 26.20
C LEU A 5 18.91 20.93 25.75
N SER A 6 18.55 21.92 26.57
CA SER A 6 17.64 22.98 26.09
C SER A 6 18.24 23.56 24.80
N PRO A 7 17.46 23.84 23.74
CA PRO A 7 17.97 24.43 22.51
C PRO A 7 18.81 25.69 22.74
N ASP A 8 18.45 26.49 23.76
CA ASP A 8 19.18 27.71 24.14
C ASP A 8 20.58 27.46 24.71
N ARG A 9 20.90 26.20 25.03
CA ARG A 9 22.19 25.74 25.56
C ARG A 9 23.01 24.98 24.52
N MET A 10 22.50 24.83 23.31
CA MET A 10 23.21 24.17 22.21
C MET A 10 24.09 25.17 21.47
N THR A 11 25.25 24.69 21.02
CA THR A 11 26.00 25.38 19.96
C THR A 11 25.20 25.34 18.65
N ALA A 12 25.54 26.22 17.72
CA ALA A 12 24.88 26.25 16.41
C ALA A 12 25.00 24.91 15.66
N THR A 13 26.14 24.23 15.79
CA THR A 13 26.39 22.91 15.18
C THR A 13 25.50 21.83 15.79
N GLU A 14 25.43 21.74 17.13
CA GLU A 14 24.57 20.77 17.81
C GLU A 14 23.10 20.98 17.47
N ARG A 15 22.66 22.24 17.35
CA ARG A 15 21.29 22.55 16.94
C ARG A 15 21.00 22.15 15.50
N LEU A 16 21.97 22.32 14.60
CA LEU A 16 21.85 21.88 13.20
C LEU A 16 21.78 20.37 13.10
N ASP A 17 22.58 19.63 13.86
CA ASP A 17 22.55 18.17 13.89
C ASP A 17 21.20 17.66 14.42
N GLU A 18 20.68 18.25 15.51
CA GLU A 18 19.36 17.90 16.04
C GLU A 18 18.24 18.17 15.01
N VAL A 19 18.29 19.30 14.32
CA VAL A 19 17.31 19.63 13.26
C VAL A 19 17.42 18.65 12.09
N ALA A 20 18.64 18.27 11.69
CA ALA A 20 18.86 17.29 10.64
C ALA A 20 18.27 15.92 11.02
N ASP A 21 18.47 15.47 12.25
CA ASP A 21 17.91 14.21 12.76
C ASP A 21 16.38 14.22 12.79
N ILE A 22 15.78 15.30 13.30
CA ILE A 22 14.32 15.48 13.31
C ILE A 22 13.76 15.47 11.88
N LEU A 23 14.42 16.17 10.95
CA LEU A 23 14.01 16.25 9.56
C LEU A 23 14.12 14.87 8.88
N ALA A 24 15.23 14.15 9.07
CA ALA A 24 15.42 12.83 8.52
C ALA A 24 14.34 11.85 9.01
N ALA A 25 14.05 11.85 10.32
CA ALA A 25 12.98 11.06 10.90
C ALA A 25 11.59 11.44 10.32
N GLY A 26 11.35 12.73 10.10
CA GLY A 26 10.15 13.24 9.44
C GLY A 26 9.99 12.70 8.01
N ILE A 27 11.04 12.78 7.19
CA ILE A 27 11.03 12.31 5.80
C ILE A 27 10.80 10.79 5.74
N LEU A 28 11.47 10.02 6.59
CA LEU A 28 11.27 8.56 6.65
C LEU A 28 9.82 8.20 7.00
N ARG A 29 9.24 8.87 7.99
CA ARG A 29 7.83 8.68 8.35
C ARG A 29 6.89 9.03 7.21
N GLN A 30 7.12 10.15 6.53
CA GLN A 30 6.28 10.57 5.40
C GLN A 30 6.33 9.55 4.27
N ARG A 31 7.53 9.08 3.88
CA ARG A 31 7.68 8.05 2.85
C ARG A 31 6.96 6.76 3.21
N ASN A 32 7.05 6.34 4.47
CA ASN A 32 6.34 5.14 4.96
C ASN A 32 4.81 5.30 4.91
N GLN A 33 4.29 6.52 5.16
CA GLN A 33 2.86 6.80 5.02
C GLN A 33 2.42 6.77 3.55
N GLU A 34 3.20 7.35 2.65
CA GLU A 34 2.90 7.33 1.21
C GLU A 34 2.89 5.90 0.65
N THR A 35 3.81 5.02 1.07
CA THR A 35 3.82 3.62 0.64
C THR A 35 2.68 2.81 1.26
N ALA A 36 2.35 3.04 2.54
CA ALA A 36 1.21 2.40 3.19
C ALA A 36 -0.13 2.82 2.53
N ASN A 37 -0.28 4.10 2.18
CA ASN A 37 -1.47 4.61 1.50
C ASN A 37 -1.61 4.03 0.09
N LYS A 38 -0.51 3.88 -0.66
CA LYS A 38 -0.52 3.16 -1.94
C LYS A 38 -0.96 1.70 -1.81
N TYR A 39 -0.59 1.03 -0.72
CA TYR A 39 -1.04 -0.35 -0.47
C TYR A 39 -2.52 -0.42 -0.09
N ASN A 40 -3.05 0.59 0.59
CA ASN A 40 -4.49 0.69 0.85
C ASN A 40 -5.28 0.95 -0.43
N ASP A 41 -4.76 1.76 -1.36
CA ASP A 41 -5.37 1.97 -2.69
C ASP A 41 -5.45 0.67 -3.50
N LEU A 42 -4.45 -0.23 -3.36
CA LEU A 42 -4.49 -1.56 -3.97
C LEU A 42 -5.53 -2.51 -3.33
N ARG A 43 -6.01 -2.22 -2.11
CA ARG A 43 -7.09 -3.01 -1.48
C ARG A 43 -8.47 -2.70 -2.07
N ASP A 44 -8.60 -1.57 -2.77
CA ASP A 44 -9.82 -1.17 -3.48
C ASP A 44 -9.85 -1.64 -4.95
N ILE A 45 -8.91 -2.51 -5.36
CA ILE A 45 -8.98 -3.17 -6.67
C ILE A 45 -10.15 -4.16 -6.64
N SER A 46 -11.23 -3.83 -7.35
CA SER A 46 -12.35 -4.72 -7.59
C SER A 46 -11.86 -6.01 -8.27
N LEU A 47 -12.04 -7.15 -7.60
CA LEU A 47 -11.80 -8.49 -8.14
C LEU A 47 -13.04 -9.07 -8.83
N ASP A 48 -13.99 -8.23 -9.21
CA ASP A 48 -15.19 -8.67 -9.94
C ASP A 48 -14.80 -9.02 -11.38
N PHE A 49 -14.30 -10.24 -11.55
CA PHE A 49 -14.14 -10.83 -12.87
C PHE A 49 -15.53 -11.21 -13.34
N THR A 50 -16.01 -10.59 -14.42
CA THR A 50 -17.21 -11.06 -15.11
C THR A 50 -17.02 -12.55 -15.41
N ALA A 51 -17.77 -13.41 -14.72
CA ALA A 51 -17.75 -14.84 -14.99
C ALA A 51 -18.14 -15.01 -16.47
N GLY A 52 -17.18 -15.33 -17.32
CA GLY A 52 -17.46 -15.74 -18.69
C GLY A 52 -18.45 -16.89 -18.59
N GLN A 53 -19.67 -16.68 -19.05
CA GLN A 53 -20.70 -17.71 -19.01
C GLN A 53 -20.11 -18.98 -19.61
N SER A 54 -19.98 -20.02 -18.78
CA SER A 54 -19.63 -21.34 -19.27
C SER A 54 -20.79 -21.77 -20.17
N VAL A 55 -20.59 -21.65 -21.48
CA VAL A 55 -21.49 -22.22 -22.47
C VAL A 55 -21.28 -23.73 -22.40
N HIS A 56 -21.95 -24.37 -21.44
CA HIS A 56 -22.22 -25.79 -21.56
C HIS A 56 -23.25 -25.92 -22.68
N GLY A 57 -22.75 -26.08 -23.90
CA GLY A 57 -23.56 -26.29 -25.09
C GLY A 57 -24.44 -27.52 -24.88
N HIS A 58 -25.74 -27.30 -24.73
CA HIS A 58 -26.70 -28.36 -24.93
C HIS A 58 -26.82 -28.55 -26.44
N ASP A 59 -25.97 -29.43 -26.99
CA ASP A 59 -26.14 -29.93 -28.34
C ASP A 59 -27.36 -30.87 -28.31
N ILE A 60 -28.54 -30.33 -28.60
CA ILE A 60 -29.76 -31.08 -28.88
C ILE A 60 -29.70 -31.58 -30.32
N ASN A 61 -28.71 -32.41 -30.60
CA ASN A 61 -28.67 -33.24 -31.79
C ASN A 61 -28.19 -34.64 -31.41
N ASP A 62 -28.83 -35.25 -30.40
CA ASP A 62 -28.71 -36.70 -30.20
C ASP A 62 -29.99 -37.37 -30.70
N HIS A 63 -29.97 -37.67 -32.00
CA HIS A 63 -30.93 -38.55 -32.66
C HIS A 63 -30.76 -39.98 -32.12
N GLY A 64 -31.49 -40.29 -31.05
CA GLY A 64 -31.64 -41.65 -30.53
C GLY A 64 -32.95 -42.26 -31.00
N GLU A 65 -32.92 -42.98 -32.12
CA GLU A 65 -33.96 -43.95 -32.49
C GLU A 65 -34.12 -44.99 -31.37
N SER A 66 -35.36 -45.29 -30.95
CA SER A 66 -35.75 -46.63 -30.48
C SER A 66 -37.27 -46.74 -30.28
N THR A 67 -37.85 -47.60 -31.13
CA THR A 67 -39.04 -48.48 -30.97
C THR A 67 -40.39 -47.86 -30.61
#